data_AF-A0A2N3B6M7-F1
#
_entry.id   AF-A0A2N3B6M7-F1
#
_cell.length_a   1.000
_cell.length_b   1.000
_cell.length_c   1.000
_cell.angle_alpha   90.00
_cell.angle_beta   90.00
_cell.angle_gamma   90.00
#
_symmetry.space_group_name_H-M   'P 1'
#
loop_
_entity.id
_entity.type
_entity.pdbx_description
1 polymer ?
#
loop_
_entity_poly.entity_id
_entity_poly.type
_entity_poly.pdbx_seq_one_letter_code
_entity_poly.pdbx_strand_id
1 'polypeptide(L)'
;IVRAWKAIKGQGFTSASVVLCSGEKSLVTPDFVDAQLGETLPRRFDDAGIGAALPDPSEDGTLYLMSNSTVQLLARARRRLSRDEQSFTGDLGPALGPCRFSMRSAAITPKNHLATCCGFEVQGNEVLDLGPIDSESDAEAKLRKAGDDVLVTALSRFGPHFLREVARKLAPEITFDESCRSMCEICEDTVTRPEVVQVLRRHADAIAATILRMDEECM
;
A
#
# COMPACT_ATOMS: atom_id res chain seq x y z
N ILE A 1 -2.27 9.38 15.26
CA ILE A 1 -1.01 8.79 15.78
C ILE A 1 -1.16 8.45 17.26
N VAL A 2 -1.24 9.42 18.18
CA VAL A 2 -1.28 9.18 19.65
C VAL A 2 -2.30 8.14 20.09
N ARG A 3 -3.58 8.24 19.67
CA ARG A 3 -4.62 7.27 20.07
C ARG A 3 -4.34 5.86 19.58
N ALA A 4 -3.92 5.72 18.31
CA ALA A 4 -3.56 4.42 17.74
C ALA A 4 -2.34 3.84 18.45
N TRP A 5 -1.32 4.65 18.73
CA TRP A 5 -0.13 4.23 19.47
C TRP A 5 -0.46 3.70 20.86
N LYS A 6 -1.29 4.44 21.61
CA LYS A 6 -1.76 4.01 22.93
C LYS A 6 -2.58 2.72 22.89
N ALA A 7 -3.33 2.49 21.82
CA ALA A 7 -4.13 1.28 21.66
C ALA A 7 -3.27 0.04 21.35
N ILE A 8 -2.14 0.20 20.66
CA ILE A 8 -1.28 -0.93 20.27
C ILE A 8 -0.17 -1.24 21.27
N LYS A 9 0.21 -0.29 22.12
CA LYS A 9 1.27 -0.49 23.13
C LYS A 9 0.86 -1.58 24.13
N GLY A 10 1.77 -2.51 24.40
CA GLY A 10 1.58 -3.62 25.33
C GLY A 10 0.75 -4.79 24.79
N GLN A 11 0.34 -4.77 23.51
CA GLN A 11 -0.54 -5.81 22.96
C GLN A 11 0.21 -7.03 22.41
N GLY A 12 1.56 -7.02 22.37
CA GLY A 12 2.35 -8.18 21.93
C GLY A 12 2.36 -8.39 20.40
N PHE A 13 2.44 -7.31 19.62
CA PHE A 13 2.62 -7.41 18.17
C PHE A 13 4.05 -7.84 17.80
N THR A 14 4.28 -8.36 16.60
CA THR A 14 5.65 -8.54 16.09
C THR A 14 6.39 -7.21 15.99
N SER A 15 5.69 -6.15 15.58
CA SER A 15 6.21 -4.79 15.55
C SER A 15 5.09 -3.77 15.58
N ALA A 16 5.36 -2.62 16.18
CA ALA A 16 4.51 -1.44 16.16
C ALA A 16 5.37 -0.25 15.74
N SER A 17 5.08 0.33 14.57
CA SER A 17 5.91 1.40 14.02
C SER A 17 5.12 2.67 13.70
N VAL A 18 5.76 3.82 13.93
CA VAL A 18 5.35 5.09 13.35
C VAL A 18 6.21 5.37 12.14
N VAL A 19 5.59 5.48 10.97
CA VAL A 19 6.31 5.76 9.72
C VAL A 19 6.08 7.20 9.32
N LEU A 20 7.16 7.96 9.15
CA LEU A 20 7.12 9.38 8.80
C LEU A 20 7.79 9.62 7.45
N CYS A 21 7.24 10.55 6.69
CA CYS A 21 7.95 11.20 5.62
C CYS A 21 8.16 12.66 6.03
N SER A 22 9.35 12.97 6.52
CA SER A 22 9.72 14.30 7.02
C SER A 22 10.98 14.80 6.34
N GLY A 23 10.90 16.00 5.76
CA GLY A 23 12.04 16.81 5.34
C GLY A 23 12.20 18.07 6.20
N GLU A 24 13.21 18.90 5.91
CA GLU A 24 13.61 20.08 6.69
C GLU A 24 12.47 21.04 7.04
N LYS A 25 11.48 21.18 6.16
CA LYS A 25 10.33 22.09 6.34
C LYS A 25 9.06 21.41 6.89
N SER A 26 9.17 20.17 7.35
CA SER A 26 8.01 19.41 7.82
C SER A 26 7.59 19.87 9.20
N LEU A 27 6.28 20.12 9.38
CA LEU A 27 5.71 20.43 10.69
C LEU A 27 5.62 19.20 11.61
N VAL A 28 5.47 18.03 11.00
CA VAL A 28 5.45 16.74 11.71
C VAL A 28 6.83 16.10 11.51
N THR A 29 7.67 16.25 12.53
CA THR A 29 9.01 15.68 12.60
C THR A 29 9.03 14.47 13.55
N PRO A 30 10.12 13.68 13.55
CA PRO A 30 10.33 12.64 14.56
C PRO A 30 10.20 13.18 15.99
N ASP A 31 10.84 14.31 16.29
CA ASP A 31 10.82 14.93 17.63
C ASP A 31 9.41 15.42 18.01
N PHE A 32 8.67 15.96 17.05
CA PHE A 32 7.27 16.31 17.27
C PHE A 32 6.46 15.06 17.67
N VAL A 33 6.66 13.93 17.00
CA VAL A 33 5.95 12.69 17.33
C VAL A 33 6.34 12.19 18.73
N ASP A 34 7.62 12.14 19.06
CA ASP A 34 8.06 11.72 20.40
C ASP A 34 7.41 12.58 21.49
N ALA A 35 7.40 13.90 21.31
CA ALA A 35 6.74 14.82 22.24
C ALA A 35 5.23 14.55 22.37
N GLN A 36 4.56 14.20 21.27
CA GLN A 36 3.13 13.85 21.29
C GLN A 36 2.86 12.49 21.94
N LEU A 37 3.79 11.54 21.85
CA LEU A 37 3.67 10.22 22.47
C LEU A 37 4.07 10.23 23.95
N GLY A 38 4.94 11.17 24.34
CA GLY A 38 5.54 11.22 25.68
C GLY A 38 6.66 10.19 25.87
N GLU A 39 7.19 9.62 24.79
CA GLU A 39 8.32 8.67 24.80
C GLU A 39 9.17 8.85 23.53
N THR A 40 10.46 8.54 23.62
CA THR A 40 11.37 8.53 22.47
C THR A 40 11.37 7.16 21.81
N LEU A 41 10.94 7.08 20.55
CA LEU A 41 10.98 5.82 19.81
C LEU A 41 12.35 5.58 19.17
N PRO A 42 12.90 4.34 19.24
CA PRO A 42 14.09 3.98 18.47
C PRO A 42 13.90 4.28 16.99
N ARG A 43 14.87 4.94 16.36
CA ARG A 43 14.84 5.25 14.94
C ARG A 43 15.44 4.10 14.13
N ARG A 44 14.77 3.70 13.07
CA ARG A 44 15.30 2.80 12.04
C ARG A 44 15.96 3.56 10.88
N PHE A 45 16.36 4.79 11.13
CA PHE A 45 17.04 5.65 10.17
C PHE A 45 17.98 6.62 10.89
N ASP A 46 19.05 7.03 10.22
CA ASP A 46 19.94 8.09 10.69
C ASP A 46 19.47 9.48 10.22
N ASP A 47 20.23 10.53 10.56
CA ASP A 47 19.92 11.92 10.18
C ASP A 47 19.94 12.15 8.66
N ALA A 48 20.62 11.29 7.90
CA ALA A 48 20.64 11.28 6.44
C ALA A 48 19.48 10.46 5.84
N GLY A 49 18.65 9.84 6.68
CA GLY A 49 17.55 8.97 6.26
C GLY A 49 17.98 7.57 5.82
N ILE A 50 19.21 7.17 6.08
CA ILE A 50 19.75 5.84 5.75
C ILE A 50 19.28 4.84 6.80
N GLY A 51 18.86 3.65 6.35
CA GLY A 51 18.32 2.61 7.22
C GLY A 51 19.29 2.18 8.32
N ALA A 52 18.81 2.18 9.56
CA ALA A 52 19.53 1.74 10.74
C ALA A 52 19.13 0.31 11.17
N ALA A 53 19.87 -0.26 12.11
CA ALA A 53 19.55 -1.56 12.70
C ALA A 53 18.18 -1.56 13.38
N LEU A 54 17.56 -2.74 13.48
CA LEU A 54 16.35 -2.91 14.27
C LEU A 54 16.68 -2.78 15.77
N PRO A 55 15.79 -2.17 16.57
CA PRO A 55 15.95 -2.18 18.02
C PRO A 55 15.70 -3.57 18.58
N ASP A 56 16.07 -3.77 19.85
CA ASP A 56 15.68 -4.96 20.58
C ASP A 56 14.16 -4.95 20.89
N PRO A 57 13.51 -6.13 20.95
CA PRO A 57 12.12 -6.23 21.39
C PRO A 57 11.92 -5.72 22.82
N SER A 58 10.76 -5.13 23.10
CA SER A 58 10.33 -4.80 24.46
C SER A 58 9.91 -6.04 25.26
N GLU A 59 9.57 -5.87 26.54
CA GLU A 59 9.17 -6.96 27.44
C GLU A 59 7.98 -7.79 26.93
N ASP A 60 7.08 -7.15 26.17
CA ASP A 60 5.92 -7.79 25.53
C ASP A 60 6.28 -8.48 24.19
N GLY A 61 7.57 -8.54 23.84
CA GLY A 61 8.07 -9.08 22.57
C GLY A 61 7.89 -8.17 21.37
N THR A 62 7.32 -6.96 21.54
CA THR A 62 7.03 -6.05 20.43
C THR A 62 8.24 -5.17 20.09
N LEU A 63 8.55 -5.07 18.80
CA LEU A 63 9.49 -4.07 18.27
C LEU A 63 8.79 -2.72 18.10
N TYR A 64 9.00 -1.80 19.04
CA TYR A 64 8.52 -0.41 18.94
C TYR A 64 9.57 0.46 18.26
N LEU A 65 9.23 1.10 17.14
CA LEU A 65 10.19 1.91 16.37
C LEU A 65 9.54 3.03 15.57
N MET A 66 10.36 3.96 15.13
CA MET A 66 10.02 4.93 14.10
C MET A 66 10.83 4.64 12.84
N SER A 67 10.16 4.60 11.69
CA SER A 67 10.80 4.45 10.38
C SER A 67 10.57 5.69 9.54
N ASN A 68 11.44 5.95 8.58
CA ASN A 68 11.19 6.91 7.53
C ASN A 68 10.56 6.23 6.30
N SER A 69 9.91 7.03 5.47
CA SER A 69 9.39 6.65 4.16
C SER A 69 9.58 7.79 3.17
N THR A 70 9.54 7.48 1.88
CA THR A 70 9.60 8.47 0.81
C THR A 70 8.21 9.04 0.51
N VAL A 71 8.16 10.27 0.00
CA VAL A 71 6.90 10.83 -0.48
C VAL A 71 6.44 10.01 -1.68
N GLN A 72 5.18 9.59 -1.67
CA GLN A 72 4.50 9.03 -2.83
C GLN A 72 3.39 9.99 -3.26
N LEU A 73 3.26 10.25 -4.55
CA LEU A 73 2.23 11.16 -5.07
C LEU A 73 0.89 10.43 -5.23
N LEU A 74 0.33 10.06 -4.08
CA LEU A 74 -0.92 9.33 -3.94
C LEU A 74 -2.01 10.19 -3.33
N ALA A 75 -3.26 9.90 -3.70
CA ALA A 75 -4.47 10.48 -3.15
C ALA A 75 -4.39 12.01 -3.07
N ARG A 76 -4.42 12.57 -1.86
CA ARG A 76 -4.33 14.02 -1.64
C ARG A 76 -2.97 14.61 -2.05
N ALA A 77 -1.88 13.84 -1.98
CA ALA A 77 -0.55 14.31 -2.33
C ALA A 77 -0.45 14.60 -3.83
N ARG A 78 -1.06 13.76 -4.68
CA ARG A 78 -1.16 13.98 -6.13
C ARG A 78 -1.77 15.34 -6.51
N ARG A 79 -2.63 15.90 -5.64
CA ARG A 79 -3.34 17.17 -5.88
C ARG A 79 -2.66 18.40 -5.26
N ARG A 80 -1.66 18.19 -4.40
CA ARG A 80 -1.08 19.26 -3.56
C ARG A 80 0.43 19.37 -3.65
N LEU A 81 1.10 18.31 -4.08
CA LEU A 81 2.54 18.28 -4.24
C LEU A 81 2.87 18.16 -5.72
N SER A 82 3.90 18.90 -6.13
CA SER A 82 4.53 18.75 -7.43
C SER A 82 5.47 17.53 -7.46
N ARG A 83 5.83 17.07 -8.65
CA ARG A 83 6.81 15.99 -8.82
C ARG A 83 8.21 16.33 -8.33
N ASP A 84 8.55 17.61 -8.32
CA ASP A 84 9.86 18.09 -7.85
C ASP A 84 9.98 18.03 -6.33
N GLU A 85 8.84 17.98 -5.61
CA GLU A 85 8.80 17.76 -4.15
C GLU A 85 8.94 16.27 -3.78
N GLN A 86 8.97 15.38 -4.77
CA GLN A 86 9.19 13.95 -4.57
C GLN A 86 10.67 13.60 -4.79
N SER A 87 11.41 13.42 -3.68
CA SER A 87 12.75 12.83 -3.71
C SER A 87 12.66 11.33 -3.98
N PHE A 88 12.52 10.94 -5.25
CA PHE A 88 12.61 9.55 -5.68
C PHE A 88 13.90 9.34 -6.47
N THR A 89 14.82 8.55 -5.90
CA THR A 89 16.13 8.24 -6.49
C THR A 89 16.27 6.76 -6.87
N GLY A 90 15.17 6.00 -6.89
CA GLY A 90 15.18 4.55 -7.10
C GLY A 90 14.95 4.11 -8.55
N ASP A 91 15.32 2.87 -8.84
CA ASP A 91 14.87 2.14 -10.04
C ASP A 91 13.41 1.70 -9.87
N LEU A 92 12.61 1.83 -10.92
CA LEU A 92 11.24 1.34 -10.98
C LEU A 92 11.16 -0.19 -11.08
N GLY A 93 12.27 -0.90 -11.36
CA GLY A 93 12.30 -2.36 -11.50
C GLY A 93 11.50 -3.13 -10.43
N PRO A 94 11.73 -2.90 -9.12
CA PRO A 94 10.92 -3.52 -8.06
C PRO A 94 9.44 -3.09 -8.04
N ALA A 95 9.11 -1.92 -8.58
CA ALA A 95 7.74 -1.40 -8.68
C ALA A 95 6.91 -2.05 -9.80
N LEU A 96 7.55 -2.81 -10.69
CA LEU A 96 6.90 -3.57 -11.77
C LEU A 96 6.47 -4.98 -11.34
N GLY A 97 6.90 -5.44 -10.15
CA GLY A 97 6.63 -6.78 -9.65
C GLY A 97 5.30 -6.92 -8.88
N PRO A 98 5.05 -8.12 -8.31
CA PRO A 98 3.87 -8.38 -7.49
C PRO A 98 3.75 -7.42 -6.31
N CYS A 99 2.51 -7.01 -6.00
CA CYS A 99 2.26 -6.27 -4.76
C CYS A 99 2.39 -7.22 -3.57
N ARG A 100 3.45 -7.05 -2.77
CA ARG A 100 3.74 -7.91 -1.61
C ARG A 100 2.72 -7.77 -0.47
N PHE A 101 1.88 -6.73 -0.50
CA PHE A 101 0.93 -6.43 0.55
C PHE A 101 -0.51 -6.78 0.17
N SER A 102 -0.85 -6.74 -1.13
CA SER A 102 -2.16 -7.19 -1.59
C SER A 102 -2.38 -8.63 -1.13
N MET A 103 -3.52 -8.89 -0.48
CA MET A 103 -3.91 -10.16 0.14
C MET A 103 -3.06 -10.66 1.32
N ARG A 104 -1.78 -10.28 1.41
CA ARG A 104 -0.86 -10.73 2.48
C ARG A 104 -0.85 -9.83 3.71
N SER A 105 -1.33 -8.60 3.57
CA SER A 105 -1.38 -7.62 4.66
C SER A 105 -2.66 -6.80 4.51
N ALA A 106 -3.80 -7.44 4.82
CA ALA A 106 -5.08 -6.77 4.82
C ALA A 106 -5.08 -5.63 5.86
N ALA A 107 -5.69 -4.51 5.50
CA ALA A 107 -5.78 -3.33 6.35
C ALA A 107 -7.23 -3.08 6.76
N ILE A 108 -7.42 -2.47 7.93
CA ILE A 108 -8.72 -1.96 8.35
C ILE A 108 -8.70 -0.43 8.20
N THR A 109 -9.63 0.11 7.41
CA THR A 109 -9.73 1.55 7.20
C THR A 109 -10.29 2.27 8.44
N PRO A 110 -10.14 3.60 8.56
CA PRO A 110 -10.72 4.36 9.67
C PRO A 110 -12.25 4.24 9.81
N LYS A 111 -12.96 3.78 8.77
CA LYS A 111 -14.41 3.55 8.80
C LYS A 111 -14.78 2.08 8.98
N ASN A 112 -13.85 1.28 9.51
CA ASN A 112 -14.05 -0.14 9.79
C ASN A 112 -14.36 -0.98 8.54
N HIS A 113 -13.74 -0.65 7.40
CA HIS A 113 -13.77 -1.50 6.21
C HIS A 113 -12.51 -2.35 6.13
N LEU A 114 -12.63 -3.55 5.58
CA LEU A 114 -11.48 -4.36 5.22
C LEU A 114 -10.98 -3.99 3.83
N ALA A 115 -9.67 -3.83 3.70
CA ALA A 115 -9.02 -3.41 2.48
C ALA A 115 -7.85 -4.34 2.12
N THR A 116 -7.64 -4.56 0.82
CA THR A 116 -6.47 -5.31 0.30
C THR A 116 -5.28 -4.40 -0.01
N CYS A 117 -5.30 -3.14 0.43
CA CYS A 117 -4.27 -2.14 0.17
C CYS A 117 -3.78 -1.47 1.45
N CYS A 118 -2.47 -1.26 1.54
CA CYS A 118 -1.84 -0.50 2.62
C CYS A 118 -1.31 0.89 2.18
N GLY A 119 -1.34 1.18 0.88
CA GLY A 119 -0.57 2.30 0.29
C GLY A 119 -1.31 3.63 0.20
N PHE A 120 -2.65 3.62 0.13
CA PHE A 120 -3.46 4.83 0.05
C PHE A 120 -4.88 4.59 0.58
N GLU A 121 -5.67 5.64 0.72
CA GLU A 121 -7.08 5.54 1.12
C GLU A 121 -7.87 4.87 0.00
N VAL A 122 -8.39 3.67 0.28
CA VAL A 122 -9.12 2.86 -0.69
C VAL A 122 -10.60 2.78 -0.39
N GLN A 123 -11.13 3.50 0.61
CA GLN A 123 -12.54 3.44 0.90
C GLN A 123 -13.40 3.80 -0.33
N GLY A 124 -14.35 2.93 -0.66
CA GLY A 124 -15.21 3.02 -1.84
C GLY A 124 -14.55 2.54 -3.14
N ASN A 125 -13.31 2.05 -3.11
CA ASN A 125 -12.64 1.51 -4.27
C ASN A 125 -13.22 0.13 -4.65
N GLU A 126 -13.66 -0.03 -5.89
CA GLU A 126 -14.30 -1.27 -6.37
C GLU A 126 -13.42 -2.53 -6.26
N VAL A 127 -12.10 -2.37 -6.36
CA VAL A 127 -11.14 -3.49 -6.40
C VAL A 127 -10.53 -3.76 -5.02
N LEU A 128 -10.26 -2.69 -4.26
CA LEU A 128 -9.42 -2.75 -3.06
C LEU A 128 -10.20 -2.60 -1.74
N ASP A 129 -11.46 -2.15 -1.78
CA ASP A 129 -12.35 -2.08 -0.62
C ASP A 129 -13.27 -3.31 -0.58
N LEU A 130 -13.13 -4.13 0.46
CA LEU A 130 -13.96 -5.31 0.69
C LEU A 130 -15.20 -5.01 1.52
N GLY A 131 -15.40 -3.74 1.91
CA GLY A 131 -16.54 -3.23 2.65
C GLY A 131 -16.39 -3.35 4.18
N PRO A 132 -17.43 -2.93 4.93
CA PRO A 132 -17.42 -2.92 6.39
C PRO A 132 -17.23 -4.32 6.97
N ILE A 133 -16.62 -4.42 8.16
CA ILE A 133 -16.47 -5.69 8.88
C ILE A 133 -17.21 -5.68 10.21
N ASP A 134 -17.97 -6.74 10.47
CA ASP A 134 -18.71 -6.88 11.73
C ASP A 134 -18.09 -7.91 12.68
N SER A 135 -17.27 -8.83 12.14
CA SER A 135 -16.59 -9.88 12.92
C SER A 135 -15.34 -10.39 12.21
N GLU A 136 -14.54 -11.18 12.92
CA GLU A 136 -13.40 -11.89 12.35
C GLU A 136 -13.81 -12.87 11.24
N SER A 137 -14.88 -13.65 11.46
CA SER A 137 -15.39 -14.60 10.46
C SER A 137 -15.85 -13.94 9.16
N ASP A 138 -16.42 -12.73 9.27
CA ASP A 138 -16.79 -11.90 8.12
C ASP A 138 -15.56 -11.38 7.39
N ALA A 139 -14.55 -10.90 8.14
CA ALA A 139 -13.27 -10.49 7.56
C ALA A 139 -12.59 -11.63 6.79
N GLU A 140 -12.55 -12.85 7.36
CA GLU A 140 -12.01 -14.01 6.66
C GLU A 140 -12.79 -14.37 5.39
N ALA A 141 -14.13 -14.33 5.44
CA ALA A 141 -14.97 -14.62 4.28
C ALA A 141 -14.71 -13.63 3.14
N LYS A 142 -14.56 -12.34 3.48
CA LYS A 142 -14.21 -11.28 2.53
C LYS A 142 -12.83 -11.49 1.93
N LEU A 143 -11.84 -11.89 2.72
CA LEU A 143 -10.50 -12.21 2.20
C LEU A 143 -10.53 -13.42 1.27
N ARG A 144 -11.24 -14.50 1.62
CA ARG A 144 -11.41 -15.65 0.71
C ARG A 144 -12.00 -15.22 -0.62
N LYS A 145 -13.10 -14.45 -0.59
CA LYS A 145 -13.73 -13.89 -1.80
C LYS A 145 -12.80 -12.99 -2.61
N ALA A 146 -11.97 -12.17 -1.94
CA ALA A 146 -10.98 -11.34 -2.61
C ALA A 146 -9.88 -12.17 -3.29
N GLY A 147 -9.55 -13.35 -2.74
CA GLY A 147 -8.65 -14.31 -3.39
C GLY A 147 -9.21 -14.89 -4.68
N ASP A 148 -10.53 -14.94 -4.82
CA ASP A 148 -11.21 -15.38 -6.06
C ASP A 148 -11.40 -14.24 -7.07
N ASP A 149 -11.15 -12.97 -6.69
CA ASP A 149 -11.25 -11.83 -7.58
C ASP A 149 -10.02 -11.76 -8.49
N VAL A 150 -10.24 -11.82 -9.81
CA VAL A 150 -9.16 -11.83 -10.81
C VAL A 150 -8.26 -10.59 -10.74
N LEU A 151 -8.80 -9.42 -10.43
CA LEU A 151 -8.02 -8.18 -10.38
C LEU A 151 -7.17 -8.12 -9.11
N VAL A 152 -7.74 -8.55 -7.99
CA VAL A 152 -6.99 -8.66 -6.72
C VAL A 152 -5.87 -9.70 -6.84
N THR A 153 -6.16 -10.85 -7.45
CA THR A 153 -5.18 -11.90 -7.73
C THR A 153 -4.08 -11.42 -8.69
N ALA A 154 -4.44 -10.71 -9.76
CA ALA A 154 -3.47 -10.10 -10.67
C ALA A 154 -2.55 -9.12 -9.95
N LEU A 155 -3.09 -8.27 -9.08
CA LEU A 155 -2.30 -7.35 -8.26
C LEU A 155 -1.34 -8.09 -7.32
N SER A 156 -1.82 -9.15 -6.66
CA SER A 156 -0.99 -9.93 -5.72
C SER A 156 0.11 -10.71 -6.41
N ARG A 157 -0.09 -11.17 -7.66
CA ARG A 157 0.84 -12.06 -8.37
C ARG A 157 1.74 -11.38 -9.39
N PHE A 158 1.22 -10.39 -10.10
CA PHE A 158 1.94 -9.71 -11.19
C PHE A 158 2.07 -8.21 -10.95
N GLY A 159 1.28 -7.65 -10.04
CA GLY A 159 1.36 -6.25 -9.66
C GLY A 159 0.50 -5.34 -10.54
N PRO A 160 0.45 -4.04 -10.18
CA PRO A 160 -0.39 -3.07 -10.87
C PRO A 160 0.09 -2.73 -12.28
N HIS A 161 1.40 -2.85 -12.55
CA HIS A 161 1.94 -2.63 -13.89
C HIS A 161 1.36 -3.63 -14.90
N PHE A 162 1.21 -4.90 -14.52
CA PHE A 162 0.56 -5.91 -15.37
C PHE A 162 -0.87 -5.49 -15.76
N LEU A 163 -1.68 -5.09 -14.79
CA LEU A 163 -3.06 -4.66 -15.06
C LEU A 163 -3.11 -3.40 -15.93
N ARG A 164 -2.21 -2.44 -15.70
CA ARG A 164 -2.07 -1.27 -16.56
C ARG A 164 -1.77 -1.66 -18.01
N GLU A 165 -0.81 -2.54 -18.23
CA GLU A 165 -0.43 -2.97 -19.59
C GLU A 165 -1.53 -3.79 -20.28
N VAL A 166 -2.28 -4.58 -19.52
CA VAL A 166 -3.49 -5.24 -20.03
C VAL A 166 -4.53 -4.21 -20.47
N ALA A 167 -4.83 -3.22 -19.61
CA ALA A 167 -5.79 -2.17 -19.93
C ALA A 167 -5.36 -1.37 -21.17
N ARG A 168 -4.09 -1.00 -21.30
CA ARG A 168 -3.54 -0.30 -22.49
C ARG A 168 -3.74 -1.09 -23.78
N LYS A 169 -3.56 -2.41 -23.74
CA LYS A 169 -3.74 -3.27 -24.91
C LYS A 169 -5.21 -3.41 -25.31
N LEU A 170 -6.11 -3.48 -24.33
CA LEU A 170 -7.54 -3.67 -24.55
C LEU A 170 -8.28 -2.36 -24.91
N ALA A 171 -7.78 -1.23 -24.40
CA ALA A 171 -8.37 0.09 -24.55
C ALA A 171 -7.25 1.13 -24.79
N PRO A 172 -6.64 1.16 -25.99
CA PRO A 172 -5.51 2.04 -26.31
C PRO A 172 -5.84 3.54 -26.26
N GLU A 173 -7.12 3.90 -26.27
CA GLU A 173 -7.61 5.27 -26.07
C GLU A 173 -7.41 5.77 -24.63
N ILE A 174 -7.28 4.87 -23.65
CA ILE A 174 -7.03 5.23 -22.25
C ILE A 174 -5.57 5.64 -22.11
N THR A 175 -5.34 6.91 -21.82
CA THR A 175 -4.01 7.43 -21.49
C THR A 175 -3.72 7.19 -20.01
N PHE A 176 -2.51 6.70 -19.71
CA PHE A 176 -1.99 6.51 -18.35
C PHE A 176 -0.89 7.51 -18.06
N ASP A 177 -0.69 7.83 -16.78
CA ASP A 177 0.41 8.69 -16.37
C ASP A 177 1.75 7.92 -16.44
N GLU A 178 2.58 8.25 -17.44
CA GLU A 178 3.94 7.69 -17.60
C GLU A 178 4.93 8.22 -16.56
N SER A 179 4.57 9.26 -15.81
CA SER A 179 5.45 9.85 -14.80
C SER A 179 5.31 9.21 -13.42
N CYS A 180 4.47 8.18 -13.25
CA CYS A 180 4.37 7.41 -12.01
C CYS A 180 5.74 6.87 -11.56
N ARG A 181 6.11 7.13 -10.29
CA ARG A 181 7.41 6.75 -9.72
C ARG A 181 7.34 5.61 -8.70
N SER A 182 6.17 5.03 -8.48
CA SER A 182 6.02 3.91 -7.54
C SER A 182 4.92 2.95 -7.95
N MET A 183 5.01 1.72 -7.44
CA MET A 183 3.98 0.69 -7.61
C MET A 183 2.62 1.18 -7.13
N CYS A 184 2.60 1.91 -6.02
CA CYS A 184 1.36 2.45 -5.46
C CYS A 184 0.75 3.52 -6.37
N GLU A 185 1.57 4.35 -7.03
CA GLU A 185 1.08 5.38 -7.97
C GLU A 185 0.45 4.74 -9.20
N ILE A 186 1.10 3.70 -9.74
CA ILE A 186 0.57 2.90 -10.84
C ILE A 186 -0.73 2.21 -10.41
N CYS A 187 -0.76 1.64 -9.21
CA CYS A 187 -1.94 0.95 -8.66
C CYS A 187 -3.13 1.92 -8.55
N GLU A 188 -2.93 3.07 -7.91
CA GLU A 188 -3.95 4.10 -7.79
C GLU A 188 -4.46 4.53 -9.17
N ASP A 189 -3.57 4.80 -10.12
CA ASP A 189 -3.96 5.18 -11.49
C ASP A 189 -4.72 4.06 -12.21
N THR A 190 -4.49 2.80 -11.86
CA THR A 190 -5.15 1.66 -12.52
C THR A 190 -6.51 1.33 -11.91
N VAL A 191 -6.63 1.36 -10.59
CA VAL A 191 -7.78 0.78 -9.86
C VAL A 191 -8.77 1.83 -9.37
N THR A 192 -8.45 3.12 -9.43
CA THR A 192 -9.37 4.19 -9.01
C THR A 192 -10.14 4.83 -10.16
N ARG A 193 -9.73 4.57 -11.40
CA ARG A 193 -10.34 5.13 -12.62
C ARG A 193 -11.47 4.21 -13.12
N PRO A 194 -12.74 4.64 -13.06
CA PRO A 194 -13.86 3.77 -13.42
C PRO A 194 -13.78 3.22 -14.83
N GLU A 195 -13.28 4.01 -15.79
CA GLU A 195 -13.11 3.57 -17.18
C GLU A 195 -12.08 2.45 -17.32
N VAL A 196 -11.00 2.48 -16.53
CA VAL A 196 -9.97 1.44 -16.52
C VAL A 196 -10.52 0.16 -15.89
N VAL A 197 -11.15 0.30 -14.72
CA VAL A 197 -11.73 -0.83 -13.98
C VAL A 197 -12.81 -1.51 -14.81
N GLN A 198 -13.68 -0.76 -15.50
CA GLN A 198 -14.71 -1.32 -16.37
C GLN A 198 -14.12 -2.15 -17.52
N VAL A 199 -13.03 -1.69 -18.16
CA VAL A 199 -12.33 -2.46 -19.20
C VAL A 199 -11.77 -3.75 -18.60
N LEU A 200 -11.07 -3.67 -17.47
CA LEU A 200 -10.50 -4.84 -16.82
C LEU A 200 -11.57 -5.86 -16.39
N ARG A 201 -12.69 -5.39 -15.83
CA ARG A 201 -13.83 -6.23 -15.43
C ARG A 201 -14.49 -6.91 -16.62
N ARG A 202 -14.71 -6.19 -17.73
CA ARG A 202 -15.29 -6.75 -18.96
C ARG A 202 -14.44 -7.88 -19.55
N HIS A 203 -13.13 -7.82 -19.34
CA HIS A 203 -12.18 -8.80 -19.86
C HIS A 203 -11.62 -9.74 -18.76
N ALA A 204 -12.30 -9.85 -17.62
CA ALA A 204 -11.89 -10.66 -16.48
C ALA A 204 -11.50 -12.11 -16.86
N ASP A 205 -12.31 -12.78 -17.68
CA ASP A 205 -12.06 -14.17 -18.10
C ASP A 205 -10.76 -14.31 -18.91
N ALA A 206 -10.48 -13.35 -19.81
CA ALA A 206 -9.26 -13.34 -20.60
C ALA A 206 -8.01 -13.07 -19.74
N ILE A 207 -8.16 -12.22 -18.72
CA ILE A 207 -7.12 -11.96 -17.72
C ILE A 207 -6.86 -13.21 -16.90
N ALA A 208 -7.91 -13.88 -16.41
CA ALA A 208 -7.80 -15.13 -15.66
C ALA A 208 -7.07 -16.22 -16.47
N ALA A 209 -7.42 -16.39 -17.76
CA ALA A 209 -6.73 -17.32 -18.64
C ALA A 209 -5.25 -16.96 -18.83
N THR A 210 -4.92 -15.66 -18.92
CA THR A 210 -3.53 -15.21 -19.02
C THR A 210 -2.73 -15.54 -17.76
N ILE A 211 -3.33 -15.30 -16.58
CA ILE A 211 -2.71 -15.63 -15.28
C ILE A 211 -2.39 -17.13 -15.20
N LEU A 212 -3.34 -18.00 -15.55
CA LEU A 212 -3.15 -19.45 -15.49
C LEU A 212 -2.00 -19.93 -16.39
N ARG A 213 -1.91 -19.44 -17.63
CA ARG A 213 -0.79 -19.79 -18.53
C ARG A 213 0.56 -19.32 -17.98
N MET A 214 0.61 -18.10 -17.43
CA MET A 214 1.85 -17.55 -16.89
C MET A 214 2.32 -18.34 -15.66
N ASP A 215 1.41 -18.87 -14.85
CA ASP A 215 1.75 -19.75 -13.73
C ASP A 215 2.34 -21.08 -14.22
N GLU A 216 1.79 -21.66 -15.29
CA GLU A 216 2.30 -22.90 -15.89
C GLU A 216 3.71 -22.74 -16.46
N GLU A 217 4.03 -21.56 -17.01
CA GLU A 217 5.36 -21.24 -17.56
C GLU A 217 6.42 -20.93 -16.48
N CYS A 218 6.00 -20.62 -15.24
CA CYS A 218 6.90 -20.28 -14.13
C CYS A 218 7.20 -21.46 -13.18
N MET A 219 6.58 -22.63 -13.40
CA MET A 219 6.85 -23.89 -12.68
C MET A 219 7.84 -24.77 -13.44
#